data_AF-A0A4R6YRH4-F1
#
_entry.id   AF-A0A4R6YRH4-F1
#
_cell.length_a   1.000
_cell.length_b   1.000
_cell.length_c   1.000
_cell.angle_alpha   90.00
_cell.angle_beta   90.00
_cell.angle_gamma   90.00
#
_symmetry.space_group_name_H-M   'P 1'
#
loop_
_entity.id
_entity.type
_entity.pdbx_description
1 polymer ?
#
loop_
_entity_poly.entity_id
_entity_poly.type
_entity_poly.pdbx_seq_one_letter_code
_entity_poly.pdbx_strand_id
1 'polypeptide(L)' 'MTSNGTARPGYRLIFRPFITLKNGKRLYARQYGRSAWAFEVPDQ' A
#
# COMPACT_ATOMS: atom_id res chain seq x y z
N MET A 1 -5.00 6.08 23.04
CA MET A 1 -3.97 6.41 22.04
C MET A 1 -4.04 5.33 20.97
N THR A 2 -4.56 5.67 19.78
CA THR A 2 -4.74 4.71 18.69
C THR A 2 -3.37 4.29 18.17
N SER A 3 -2.98 3.03 18.41
CA SER A 3 -1.79 2.42 17.83
C SER A 3 -1.98 2.34 16.32
N ASN A 4 -1.57 3.39 15.60
CA ASN A 4 -1.33 3.33 14.18
C ASN A 4 -0.29 2.23 13.96
N GLY A 5 -0.75 1.07 13.48
CA GLY A 5 0.05 -0.13 13.35
C GLY A 5 1.17 0.09 12.34
N THR A 6 2.36 0.37 12.83
CA THR A 6 3.57 0.49 12.01
C THR A 6 4.66 -0.34 12.68
N ALA A 7 5.10 -1.40 12.00
CA ALA A 7 6.18 -2.28 12.48
C ALA A 7 7.54 -1.56 12.53
N ARG A 8 7.66 -0.40 11.87
CA ARG A 8 8.88 0.40 11.78
C ARG A 8 8.59 1.86 12.12
N PRO A 9 9.33 2.47 13.07
CA PRO A 9 9.24 3.91 13.35
C PRO A 9 9.52 4.74 12.09
N GLY A 10 8.73 5.78 11.85
CA GLY A 10 8.91 6.69 10.70
C GLY A 10 8.39 6.17 9.36
N TYR A 11 7.64 5.06 9.36
CA TYR A 11 6.92 4.55 8.19
C TYR A 11 5.45 4.42 8.52
N ARG A 12 4.58 4.66 7.53
CA ARG A 12 3.14 4.39 7.63
C ARG A 12 2.71 3.34 6.61
N LEU A 13 1.79 2.48 7.01
CA LEU A 13 1.17 1.50 6.11
C LEU A 13 0.07 2.18 5.29
N ILE A 14 0.16 2.09 3.97
CA ILE A 14 -0.87 2.57 3.04
C ILE A 14 -1.44 1.41 2.23
N PHE A 15 -2.71 1.53 1.85
CA PHE A 15 -3.40 0.56 1.02
C PHE A 15 -3.86 1.21 -0.28
N ARG A 16 -3.49 0.62 -1.42
CA ARG A 16 -3.88 1.13 -2.75
C ARG A 16 -4.67 0.08 -3.53
N PRO A 17 -5.79 0.46 -4.19
CA PRO A 17 -6.59 -0.48 -4.97
C PRO A 17 -5.88 -0.92 -6.27
N PHE A 18 -4.92 -0.13 -6.75
CA PHE A 18 -4.07 -0.45 -7.89
C PHE A 18 -2.64 0.04 -7.69
N ILE A 19 -1.72 -0.56 -8.44
CA ILE A 19 -0.33 -0.11 -8.56
C ILE A 19 -0.03 0.21 -10.02
N THR A 20 0.88 1.16 -10.26
CA THR A 20 1.33 1.48 -11.61
C THR A 20 2.63 0.74 -11.88
N LEU A 21 2.64 -0.09 -12.92
CA LEU A 21 3.82 -0.80 -13.37
C LEU A 21 4.77 0.16 -14.12
N LYS A 22 6.03 -0.22 -14.27
CA LYS A 22 7.04 0.60 -14.99
C LYS A 22 6.64 0.94 -16.44
N ASN A 23 5.79 0.12 -17.06
CA ASN A 23 5.23 0.35 -18.39
C ASN A 23 4.00 1.27 -18.42
N GLY A 24 3.64 1.91 -17.30
CA GLY A 24 2.50 2.81 -17.18
C GLY A 24 1.14 2.12 -17.00
N LYS A 25 1.06 0.79 -17.11
CA LYS A 25 -0.19 0.05 -16.91
C LYS A 25 -0.56 -0.02 -15.43
N ARG A 26 -1.86 0.03 -15.13
CA ARG A 26 -2.39 -0.19 -13.78
C ARG A 26 -2.69 -1.65 -13.55
N LEU A 27 -2.25 -2.17 -12.41
CA LEU A 27 -2.57 -3.51 -11.93
C LEU A 27 -3.51 -3.42 -10.74
N TYR A 28 -4.74 -3.89 -10.91
CA TYR A 28 -5.79 -3.80 -9.88
C TYR A 28 -5.73 -5.02 -8.94
N ALA A 29 -5.78 -4.79 -7.63
CA ALA A 29 -5.71 -5.85 -6.63
C ALA A 29 -6.84 -6.89 -6.79
N ARG A 30 -8.04 -6.44 -7.20
CA ARG A 30 -9.20 -7.30 -7.45
C ARG A 30 -8.97 -8.38 -8.49
N GLN A 31 -8.09 -8.14 -9.48
CA GLN A 31 -7.74 -9.13 -10.50
C GLN A 31 -7.03 -10.37 -9.90
N TYR A 32 -6.54 -10.25 -8.67
CA TYR A 32 -5.83 -11.29 -7.92
C TYR A 32 -6.60 -11.72 -6.67
N GLY A 33 -7.91 -11.45 -6.60
CA GLY A 33 -8.74 -11.79 -5.43
C GLY A 33 -8.40 -10.99 -4.17
N ARG A 34 -7.72 -9.84 -4.30
CA ARG A 34 -7.34 -8.97 -3.18
C ARG A 34 -8.13 -7.67 -3.19
N SER A 35 -8.30 -7.07 -2.02
CA SER A 35 -8.95 -5.76 -1.90
C SER A 35 -8.00 -4.59 -2.17
N ALA A 36 -6.72 -4.73 -1.78
CA ALA A 36 -5.71 -3.68 -1.94
C ALA A 36 -4.28 -4.25 -1.93
N TRP A 37 -3.34 -3.43 -2.40
CA TRP A 37 -1.89 -3.58 -2.22
C TRP A 37 -1.44 -2.80 -0.99
N ALA A 38 -0.69 -3.45 -0.09
CA ALA A 38 -0.16 -2.82 1.12
C ALA A 38 1.29 -2.37 0.92
N PHE A 39 1.61 -1.14 1.33
CA PHE A 39 2.95 -0.55 1.24
C PHE A 39 3.33 0.16 2.53
N GLU A 40 4.55 -0.06 3.01
CA GLU A 40 5.17 0.83 3.99
C GLU A 40 5.82 2.00 3.25
N VAL A 41 5.37 3.22 3.54
CA VAL A 41 5.97 4.44 2.99
C VAL A 41 6.55 5.28 4.12
N PRO A 42 7.66 6.00 3.92
CA PRO A 42 8.16 6.94 4.91
C PRO A 42 7.05 7.94 5.30
N ASP A 43 6.90 8.17 6.60
CA ASP A 43 6.05 9.23 7.13
C ASP A 43 6.81 10.54 6.88
N GLN A 44 6.25 11.42 6.05
CA GLN A 44 6.88 12.68 5.64
C GLN A 44 6.56 13.81 6.60
#